data_AF-A0A7S0S6P7-F1
#
_entry.id   AF-A0A7S0S6P7-F1
#
_cell.length_a   1.000
_cell.length_b   1.000
_cell.length_c   1.000
_cell.angle_alpha   90.00
_cell.angle_beta   90.00
_cell.angle_gamma   90.00
#
_symmetry.space_group_name_H-M   'P 1'
#
loop_
_entity.id
_entity.type
_entity.pdbx_description
1 polymer ?
#
loop_
_entity_poly.entity_id
_entity_poly.type
_entity_poly.pdbx_seq_one_letter_code
_entity_poly.pdbx_strand_id
1 'polypeptide(L)'
;GSDTLTLIANITGSTIPATVYSVYGGDSMVVKLSSDTNITGAGFAAHYEVVASPSPCVGEGVTLSAESGVLTNGPRPYFNNDNCNWAIVPSAGDHGIRLQFTAFDMKNDDYVRVYSRPANSSKETTIAKLTGSTIPATIISVYGGDS
;
A
#
# COMPACT_ATOMS: atom_id res chain seq x y z
N GLY A 1 25.58 23.93 4.83
CA GLY A 1 24.21 23.55 5.24
C GLY A 1 24.21 22.07 5.55
N SER A 2 23.48 21.63 6.58
CA SER A 2 23.54 20.25 7.11
C SER A 2 23.22 19.20 6.04
N ASP A 3 24.24 18.50 5.57
CA ASP A 3 24.17 17.42 4.58
C ASP A 3 23.80 16.10 5.28
N THR A 4 22.70 16.12 6.03
CA THR A 4 22.22 14.97 6.79
C THR A 4 21.41 14.07 5.86
N LEU A 5 22.04 13.00 5.39
CA LEU A 5 21.35 11.91 4.71
C LEU A 5 20.31 11.30 5.65
N THR A 6 19.03 11.37 5.29
CA THR A 6 17.96 10.67 5.99
C THR A 6 18.03 9.18 5.65
N LEU A 7 18.18 8.32 6.66
CA LEU A 7 18.17 6.87 6.47
C LEU A 7 16.77 6.39 6.10
N ILE A 8 16.62 5.79 4.92
CA ILE A 8 15.34 5.26 4.42
C ILE A 8 15.13 3.81 4.87
N ALA A 9 16.17 2.98 4.77
CA ALA A 9 16.15 1.58 5.18
C ALA A 9 17.55 1.09 5.56
N ASN A 10 17.63 0.19 6.54
CA ASN A 10 18.82 -0.60 6.84
C ASN A 10 18.46 -2.08 6.67
N ILE A 11 19.06 -2.74 5.67
CA ILE A 11 18.64 -4.06 5.20
C ILE A 11 19.79 -5.04 5.42
N THR A 12 19.50 -6.18 6.05
CA THR A 12 20.46 -7.26 6.32
C THR A 12 19.78 -8.63 6.15
N GLY A 13 20.58 -9.69 6.03
CA GLY A 13 20.09 -11.07 5.91
C GLY A 13 19.94 -11.55 4.47
N SER A 14 19.14 -12.61 4.28
CA SER A 14 19.01 -13.34 3.01
C SER A 14 17.61 -13.32 2.39
N THR A 15 16.69 -12.52 2.94
CA THR A 15 15.32 -12.37 2.43
C THR A 15 15.22 -11.17 1.50
N ILE A 16 14.46 -11.29 0.41
CA ILE A 16 14.18 -10.16 -0.48
C ILE A 16 13.40 -9.09 0.31
N PRO A 17 13.92 -7.86 0.43
CA PRO A 17 13.22 -6.79 1.14
C PRO A 17 12.01 -6.28 0.34
N ALA A 18 11.06 -5.65 1.03
CA ALA A 18 10.00 -4.89 0.37
C ALA A 18 10.58 -3.70 -0.42
N THR A 19 9.86 -3.25 -1.44
CA THR A 19 10.23 -2.08 -2.26
C THR A 19 10.45 -0.83 -1.41
N VAL A 20 11.51 -0.08 -1.70
CA VAL A 20 11.92 1.14 -0.98
C VAL A 20 11.78 2.36 -1.90
N TYR A 21 11.36 3.50 -1.34
CA TYR A 21 11.10 4.75 -2.09
C TYR A 21 11.86 5.94 -1.51
N SER A 22 12.28 6.91 -2.35
CA SER A 22 13.00 8.13 -1.93
C SER A 22 12.15 9.03 -1.02
N VAL A 23 12.78 9.75 -0.08
CA VAL A 23 12.11 10.65 0.89
C VAL A 23 11.28 11.75 0.23
N TYR A 24 10.25 12.26 0.93
CA TYR A 24 9.38 13.33 0.44
C TYR A 24 10.18 14.58 0.09
N GLY A 25 9.95 15.12 -1.11
CA GLY A 25 10.71 16.26 -1.64
C GLY A 25 12.14 15.92 -2.09
N GLY A 26 12.55 14.64 -2.02
CA GLY A 26 13.83 14.16 -2.53
C GLY A 26 13.69 13.52 -3.91
N ASP A 27 14.45 14.04 -4.86
CA ASP A 27 14.62 13.50 -6.22
C ASP A 27 15.78 12.49 -6.31
N SER A 28 16.40 12.15 -5.19
CA SER A 28 17.60 11.32 -5.11
C SER A 28 17.55 10.28 -3.99
N MET A 29 18.20 9.15 -4.22
CA MET A 29 18.44 8.08 -3.25
C MET A 29 19.91 7.66 -3.33
N VAL A 30 20.55 7.46 -2.17
CA VAL A 30 21.94 6.99 -2.09
C VAL A 30 21.95 5.59 -1.46
N VAL A 31 22.47 4.60 -2.18
CA VAL A 31 22.64 3.22 -1.69
C VAL A 31 24.09 3.01 -1.28
N LYS A 32 24.32 2.52 -0.05
CA LYS A 32 25.65 2.25 0.50
C LYS A 32 25.73 0.81 1.01
N LEU A 33 26.72 0.06 0.54
CA LEU A 33 27.09 -1.24 1.10
C LEU A 33 28.19 -1.04 2.15
N SER A 34 28.05 -1.66 3.32
CA SER A 34 29.07 -1.71 4.35
C SER A 34 29.32 -3.18 4.71
N SER A 35 30.58 -3.60 4.72
CA SER A 35 31.00 -4.95 5.13
C SER A 35 32.00 -4.85 6.28
N ASP A 36 32.03 -5.88 7.13
CA ASP A 36 33.07 -6.00 8.16
C ASP A 36 34.34 -6.66 7.57
N THR A 37 35.28 -7.04 8.45
CA THR A 37 36.55 -7.69 8.06
C THR A 37 36.47 -9.23 8.04
N ASN A 38 35.28 -9.84 8.15
CA ASN A 38 35.09 -11.30 8.27
C ASN A 38 34.51 -11.94 6.99
N ILE A 39 33.96 -13.15 7.11
CA ILE A 39 33.38 -13.93 6.00
C ILE A 39 32.30 -13.11 5.27
N THR A 40 32.40 -13.08 3.95
CA THR A 40 31.47 -12.34 3.07
C THR A 40 30.27 -13.20 2.66
N GLY A 41 29.15 -12.52 2.36
CA GLY A 41 27.99 -13.12 1.69
C GLY A 41 28.04 -12.97 0.16
N ALA A 42 27.00 -13.45 -0.52
CA ALA A 42 26.91 -13.42 -2.00
C ALA A 42 26.69 -12.01 -2.60
N GLY A 43 26.39 -10.99 -1.78
CA GLY A 43 26.10 -9.62 -2.23
C GLY A 43 24.61 -9.38 -2.51
N PHE A 44 24.29 -8.34 -3.28
CA PHE A 44 22.93 -7.99 -3.69
C PHE A 44 22.88 -7.52 -5.14
N ALA A 45 21.72 -7.69 -5.76
CA ALA A 45 21.36 -7.07 -7.04
C ALA A 45 20.02 -6.35 -6.85
N ALA A 46 19.85 -5.20 -7.47
CA ALA A 46 18.63 -4.40 -7.38
C ALA A 46 18.29 -3.79 -8.74
N HIS A 47 17.00 -3.77 -9.05
CA HIS A 47 16.46 -2.95 -10.12
C HIS A 47 16.04 -1.59 -9.56
N TYR A 48 16.30 -0.51 -10.30
CA TYR A 48 15.83 0.82 -9.97
C TYR A 48 15.01 1.38 -11.13
N GLU A 49 14.02 2.21 -10.80
CA GLU A 49 13.22 2.94 -11.77
C GLU A 49 12.89 4.33 -11.22
N VAL A 50 12.80 5.32 -12.11
CA VAL A 50 12.30 6.65 -11.74
C VAL A 50 10.79 6.61 -11.90
N VAL A 51 10.09 6.50 -10.77
CA VAL A 51 8.64 6.67 -10.73
C VAL A 51 8.31 8.16 -10.70
N ALA A 52 7.44 8.64 -11.59
CA ALA A 52 6.93 10.00 -11.54
C ALA A 52 6.38 10.27 -10.14
N SER A 53 6.78 11.37 -9.49
CA SER A 53 6.48 11.72 -8.09
C SER A 53 5.17 11.11 -7.64
N PRO A 54 5.19 9.90 -7.05
CA PRO A 54 3.98 9.14 -6.93
C PRO A 54 3.13 9.89 -5.91
N SER A 55 1.84 10.04 -6.22
CA SER A 55 0.88 10.12 -5.13
C SER A 55 1.28 9.00 -4.16
N PRO A 56 1.41 9.28 -2.85
CA PRO A 56 1.94 8.34 -1.89
C PRO A 56 1.18 7.02 -1.98
N CYS A 57 -0.10 7.06 -2.37
CA CYS A 57 -0.85 5.87 -2.69
C CYS A 57 -0.46 5.20 -4.02
N VAL A 58 -0.10 3.92 -3.92
CA VAL A 58 0.27 3.04 -5.03
C VAL A 58 -0.97 2.43 -5.73
N GLY A 59 -2.06 3.20 -5.82
CA GLY A 59 -3.39 2.60 -5.93
C GLY A 59 -4.36 3.22 -6.91
N GLU A 60 -3.97 4.18 -7.72
CA GLU A 60 -4.92 4.78 -8.67
C GLU A 60 -5.25 3.79 -9.80
N GLY A 61 -6.50 3.30 -9.83
CA GLY A 61 -6.99 2.42 -10.90
C GLY A 61 -6.45 0.99 -10.87
N VAL A 62 -5.90 0.54 -9.74
CA VAL A 62 -5.29 -0.79 -9.62
C VAL A 62 -6.36 -1.86 -9.36
N THR A 63 -6.33 -2.95 -10.13
CA THR A 63 -7.14 -4.14 -9.87
C THR A 63 -6.29 -5.24 -9.24
N LEU A 64 -6.69 -5.69 -8.05
CA LEU A 64 -6.07 -6.78 -7.30
C LEU A 64 -6.88 -8.07 -7.54
N SER A 65 -6.28 -9.04 -8.22
CA SER A 65 -6.93 -10.32 -8.57
C SER A 65 -6.44 -11.53 -7.79
N ALA A 66 -5.37 -11.38 -7.00
CA ALA A 66 -4.89 -12.43 -6.12
C ALA A 66 -5.87 -12.68 -4.97
N GLU A 67 -5.94 -13.92 -4.49
CA GLU A 67 -6.78 -14.31 -3.34
C GLU A 67 -6.39 -13.61 -2.02
N SER A 68 -5.17 -13.08 -1.96
CA SER A 68 -4.67 -12.26 -0.86
C SER A 68 -3.67 -11.22 -1.34
N GLY A 69 -3.55 -10.13 -0.61
CA GLY A 69 -2.64 -9.03 -0.94
C GLY A 69 -2.70 -7.93 0.11
N VAL A 70 -1.89 -6.89 -0.10
CA VAL A 70 -1.83 -5.70 0.76
C VAL A 70 -2.32 -4.49 -0.02
N LEU A 71 -3.26 -3.76 0.56
CA LEU A 71 -3.66 -2.43 0.12
C LEU A 71 -2.99 -1.41 1.04
N THR A 72 -2.26 -0.47 0.46
CA THR A 72 -1.56 0.57 1.22
C THR A 72 -1.55 1.88 0.46
N ASN A 73 -1.61 3.00 1.18
CA ASN A 73 -1.31 4.33 0.65
C ASN A 73 0.22 4.57 0.53
N GLY A 74 1.01 3.50 0.42
CA GLY A 74 2.46 3.54 0.32
C GLY A 74 3.18 3.81 1.65
N PRO A 75 4.51 3.96 1.61
CA PRO A 75 5.34 4.15 2.80
C PRO A 75 5.31 5.58 3.36
N ARG A 76 4.47 6.46 2.79
CA ARG A 76 4.41 7.89 3.09
C ARG A 76 3.01 8.27 3.56
N PRO A 77 2.87 9.34 4.37
CA PRO A 77 1.57 9.96 4.59
C PRO A 77 0.92 10.31 3.25
N TYR A 78 -0.41 10.21 3.18
CA TYR A 78 -1.18 10.64 2.02
C TYR A 78 -1.06 12.15 1.80
N PHE A 79 -1.22 12.62 0.56
CA PHE A 79 -1.25 14.03 0.20
C PHE A 79 -2.67 14.58 0.17
N ASN A 80 -2.76 15.91 0.24
CA ASN A 80 -4.03 16.59 0.02
C ASN A 80 -4.54 16.30 -1.40
N ASN A 81 -5.83 15.98 -1.52
CA ASN A 81 -6.50 15.66 -2.78
C ASN A 81 -6.04 14.35 -3.44
N ASP A 82 -5.38 13.45 -2.71
CA ASP A 82 -5.15 12.10 -3.20
C ASP A 82 -6.47 11.37 -3.48
N ASN A 83 -6.54 10.66 -4.62
CA ASN A 83 -7.72 9.93 -5.05
C ASN A 83 -7.36 8.52 -5.52
N CYS A 84 -7.14 7.64 -4.56
CA CYS A 84 -6.61 6.30 -4.75
C CYS A 84 -7.74 5.28 -4.80
N ASN A 85 -7.73 4.38 -5.78
CA ASN A 85 -8.85 3.49 -6.05
C ASN A 85 -8.37 2.07 -6.38
N TRP A 86 -8.51 1.18 -5.41
CA TRP A 86 -8.24 -0.25 -5.59
C TRP A 86 -9.54 -1.01 -5.82
N ALA A 87 -9.55 -1.86 -6.84
CA ALA A 87 -10.62 -2.85 -7.05
C ALA A 87 -10.10 -4.24 -6.67
N ILE A 88 -10.71 -4.90 -5.68
CA ILE A 88 -10.38 -6.29 -5.31
C ILE A 88 -11.34 -7.20 -6.07
N VAL A 89 -10.83 -7.91 -7.08
CA VAL A 89 -11.61 -8.77 -7.98
C VAL A 89 -10.89 -10.11 -8.15
N PRO A 90 -10.98 -11.02 -7.16
CA PRO A 90 -10.43 -12.37 -7.28
C PRO A 90 -11.11 -13.16 -8.39
N SER A 91 -10.51 -14.29 -8.80
CA SER A 91 -11.09 -15.17 -9.82
C SER A 91 -12.52 -15.62 -9.48
N ALA A 92 -13.30 -15.93 -10.52
CA ALA A 92 -14.73 -16.24 -10.42
C ALA A 92 -15.06 -17.34 -9.39
N GLY A 93 -16.13 -17.12 -8.61
CA GLY A 93 -16.68 -18.06 -7.63
C GLY A 93 -17.49 -17.33 -6.55
N ASP A 94 -18.29 -18.06 -5.77
CA ASP A 94 -19.07 -17.49 -4.66
C ASP A 94 -18.17 -17.29 -3.43
N HIS A 95 -17.65 -16.07 -3.25
CA HIS A 95 -16.77 -15.72 -2.14
C HIS A 95 -17.11 -14.36 -1.53
N GLY A 96 -16.75 -14.21 -0.26
CA GLY A 96 -16.72 -12.92 0.43
C GLY A 96 -15.28 -12.42 0.57
N ILE A 97 -15.10 -11.10 0.46
CA ILE A 97 -13.82 -10.43 0.67
C ILE A 97 -13.76 -9.95 2.12
N ARG A 98 -12.73 -10.38 2.85
CA ARG A 98 -12.45 -9.91 4.21
C ARG A 98 -11.32 -8.88 4.18
N LEU A 99 -11.61 -7.64 4.55
CA LEU A 99 -10.66 -6.55 4.66
C LEU A 99 -10.33 -6.26 6.13
N GLN A 100 -9.04 -6.33 6.46
CA GLN A 100 -8.52 -6.04 7.80
C GLN A 100 -7.46 -4.96 7.72
N PHE A 101 -7.63 -3.89 8.50
CA PHE A 101 -6.65 -2.82 8.61
C PHE A 101 -5.60 -3.19 9.66
N THR A 102 -4.32 -3.09 9.30
CA THR A 102 -3.19 -3.29 10.22
C THR A 102 -2.62 -1.97 10.74
N ALA A 103 -2.90 -0.87 10.05
CA ALA A 103 -2.61 0.50 10.46
C ALA A 103 -3.68 1.42 9.89
N PHE A 104 -4.03 2.49 10.60
CA PHE A 104 -5.03 3.46 10.15
C PHE A 104 -4.83 4.81 10.86
N ASP A 105 -4.60 5.87 10.08
CA ASP A 105 -4.48 7.22 10.59
C ASP A 105 -4.92 8.24 9.52
N MET A 106 -6.18 8.66 9.59
CA MET A 106 -6.79 9.64 8.69
C MET A 106 -7.21 10.88 9.48
N LYS A 107 -7.02 12.06 8.89
CA LYS A 107 -7.62 13.30 9.41
C LYS A 107 -9.15 13.21 9.32
N ASN A 108 -9.86 13.90 10.22
CA ASN A 108 -11.32 13.85 10.35
C ASN A 108 -12.12 14.13 9.05
N ASP A 109 -11.58 14.94 8.14
CA ASP A 109 -12.23 15.28 6.86
C ASP A 109 -11.80 14.35 5.70
N ASP A 110 -10.74 13.58 5.91
CA ASP A 110 -10.22 12.58 4.98
C ASP A 110 -10.81 11.21 5.30
N TYR A 111 -10.87 10.32 4.31
CA TYR A 111 -11.53 9.04 4.50
C TYR A 111 -11.03 7.93 3.59
N VAL A 112 -11.15 6.69 4.10
CA VAL A 112 -11.21 5.49 3.27
C VAL A 112 -12.67 5.09 3.14
N ARG A 113 -13.19 4.99 1.91
CA ARG A 113 -14.52 4.44 1.64
C ARG A 113 -14.43 3.05 1.06
N VAL A 114 -15.25 2.16 1.59
CA VAL A 114 -15.34 0.77 1.16
C VAL A 114 -16.70 0.55 0.52
N TYR A 115 -16.70 0.04 -0.70
CA TYR A 115 -17.90 -0.23 -1.49
C TYR A 115 -18.03 -1.73 -1.75
N SER A 116 -19.27 -2.20 -1.78
CA SER A 116 -19.63 -3.50 -2.35
C SER A 116 -20.09 -3.30 -3.78
N ARG A 117 -19.67 -4.19 -4.68
CA ARG A 117 -20.10 -4.20 -6.08
C ARG A 117 -20.47 -5.64 -6.48
N PRO A 118 -21.75 -5.93 -6.78
CA PRO A 118 -22.15 -7.24 -7.29
C PRO A 118 -21.48 -7.55 -8.64
N ALA A 119 -21.15 -8.82 -8.89
CA ALA A 119 -20.43 -9.25 -10.10
C ALA A 119 -21.09 -8.81 -11.41
N ASN A 120 -22.43 -8.79 -11.45
CA ASN A 120 -23.23 -8.45 -12.63
C ASN A 120 -23.78 -7.01 -12.60
N SER A 121 -23.19 -6.13 -11.80
CA SER A 121 -23.65 -4.74 -11.65
C SER A 121 -22.49 -3.75 -11.69
N SER A 122 -22.77 -2.56 -12.22
CA SER A 122 -21.91 -1.38 -12.04
C SER A 122 -22.28 -0.59 -10.79
N LYS A 123 -23.36 -0.96 -10.09
CA LYS A 123 -23.81 -0.25 -8.91
C LYS A 123 -22.93 -0.59 -7.71
N GLU A 124 -22.39 0.45 -7.11
CA GLU A 124 -21.63 0.38 -5.87
C GLU A 124 -22.52 0.77 -4.69
N THR A 125 -22.42 0.03 -3.60
CA THR A 125 -23.09 0.36 -2.33
C THR A 125 -22.04 0.54 -1.24
N THR A 126 -22.03 1.71 -0.60
CA THR A 126 -21.11 2.01 0.49
C THR A 126 -21.33 1.06 1.66
N ILE A 127 -20.30 0.31 2.03
CA ILE A 127 -20.27 -0.51 3.24
C ILE A 127 -19.78 0.33 4.42
N ALA A 128 -18.74 1.14 4.22
CA ALA A 128 -18.13 1.94 5.28
C ALA A 128 -17.52 3.25 4.76
N LYS A 129 -17.53 4.27 5.62
CA LYS A 129 -16.70 5.48 5.52
C LYS A 129 -15.88 5.57 6.81
N LEU A 130 -14.56 5.49 6.68
CA LEU A 130 -13.62 5.36 7.79
C LEU A 130 -12.78 6.62 7.88
N THR A 131 -12.59 7.17 9.09
CA THR A 131 -11.79 8.36 9.37
C THR A 131 -11.21 8.30 10.80
N GLY A 132 -10.31 9.20 11.16
CA GLY A 132 -9.62 9.24 12.45
C GLY A 132 -8.45 8.26 12.53
N SER A 133 -7.93 8.06 13.74
CA SER A 133 -6.71 7.28 14.02
C SER A 133 -6.94 5.93 14.71
N THR A 134 -8.20 5.51 14.84
CA THR A 134 -8.55 4.22 15.43
C THR A 134 -8.60 3.16 14.34
N ILE A 135 -7.93 2.02 14.56
CA ILE A 135 -7.97 0.88 13.64
C ILE A 135 -9.42 0.40 13.48
N PRO A 136 -9.99 0.42 12.26
CA PRO A 136 -11.35 -0.03 12.01
C PRO A 136 -11.55 -1.53 12.30
N ALA A 137 -12.78 -1.90 12.62
CA ALA A 137 -13.18 -3.30 12.70
C ALA A 137 -13.03 -3.99 11.34
N THR A 138 -12.90 -5.33 11.35
CA THR A 138 -12.86 -6.13 10.13
C THR A 138 -14.13 -5.91 9.31
N ILE A 139 -13.97 -5.64 8.02
CA ILE A 139 -15.07 -5.50 7.06
C ILE A 139 -15.14 -6.77 6.22
N ILE A 140 -16.34 -7.28 6.02
CA ILE A 140 -16.60 -8.42 5.14
C ILE A 140 -17.58 -7.94 4.07
N SER A 141 -17.27 -8.18 2.79
CA SER A 141 -18.24 -7.94 1.73
C SER A 141 -19.41 -8.91 1.92
N VAL A 142 -20.57 -8.39 2.30
CA VAL A 142 -21.79 -9.19 2.30
C VAL A 142 -22.11 -9.56 0.86
N TYR A 143 -22.19 -10.85 0.57
CA TYR A 143 -22.77 -11.35 -0.65
C TYR A 143 -24.23 -10.88 -0.65
N GLY A 144 -24.56 -9.91 -1.50
CA GLY A 144 -25.93 -9.55 -1.80
C GLY A 144 -26.55 -10.69 -2.59
N GLY A 145 -26.93 -11.77 -1.91
CA GLY A 145 -27.86 -12.73 -2.46
C GLY A 145 -29.19 -12.02 -2.60
N ASP A 146 -29.59 -11.72 -3.83
CA ASP A 146 -30.96 -11.31 -4.12
C ASP A 146 -31.90 -12.38 -3.57
N SER A 147 -32.79 -11.97 -2.65
CA SER A 147 -34.02 -12.67 -2.31
C SER A 147 -35.20 -11.90 -2.89
#